data_AF-U2R2Z3-F1
#
_entry.id   AF-U2R2Z3-F1
#
_cell.length_a   1.000
_cell.length_b   1.000
_cell.length_c   1.000
_cell.angle_alpha   90.00
_cell.angle_beta   90.00
_cell.angle_gamma   90.00
#
_symmetry.space_group_name_H-M   'P 1'
#
loop_
_entity.id
_entity.type
_entity.pdbx_description
1 polymer ?
#
loop_
_entity_poly.entity_id
_entity_poly.type
_entity_poly.pdbx_seq_one_letter_code
_entity_poly.pdbx_strand_id
1 'polypeptide(L)'
;MEKNENKFILKPKDFLVLILYTIIYLFFQKTIYPVLALLFWLIFAMPLAGVIINALEFLHLPQMAMTTIAVVISGIALIMVLMLVFYLGYLCSKFLKKMDKTVLGCVMTAILIYFLYKIFTETDESTAMFAPTAREIHIFCTVSHIFYTVGVFFSNEVKKVLDRIKFKRK
;
A
#
# COMPACT_ATOMS: atom_id res chain seq x y z
N MET A 1 -39.54 18.37 11.01
CA MET A 1 -38.51 17.34 10.83
C MET A 1 -37.18 18.02 11.14
N GLU A 2 -36.70 17.84 12.38
CA GLU A 2 -35.59 18.61 12.93
C GLU A 2 -34.27 18.19 12.27
N LYS A 3 -33.66 19.13 11.54
CA LYS A 3 -32.38 18.92 10.87
C LYS A 3 -31.30 18.95 11.96
N ASN A 4 -30.78 17.78 12.33
CA ASN A 4 -29.72 17.65 13.32
C ASN A 4 -28.40 18.16 12.72
N GLU A 5 -28.15 19.46 12.87
CA GLU A 5 -26.94 20.16 12.40
C GLU A 5 -25.69 19.85 13.24
N ASN A 6 -25.82 19.09 14.34
CA ASN A 6 -24.69 18.67 15.18
C ASN A 6 -23.92 17.45 14.65
N LYS A 7 -24.27 16.91 13.47
CA LYS A 7 -23.68 15.65 12.97
C LYS A 7 -22.19 15.76 12.58
N PHE A 8 -21.65 16.96 12.41
CA PHE A 8 -20.26 17.20 11.98
C PHE A 8 -19.36 17.85 13.03
N ILE A 9 -19.82 18.05 14.27
CA ILE A 9 -18.95 18.58 15.32
C ILE A 9 -18.08 17.44 15.85
N LEU A 10 -16.91 17.28 15.24
CA LEU A 10 -15.83 16.43 15.76
C LEU A 10 -15.47 16.92 17.17
N LYS A 11 -15.52 16.03 18.15
CA LYS A 11 -15.01 16.35 19.48
C LYS A 11 -13.54 16.78 19.34
N PRO A 12 -13.07 17.81 20.05
CA PRO A 12 -11.73 18.36 19.87
C PRO A 12 -10.63 17.30 20.04
N LYS A 13 -10.85 16.31 20.91
CA LYS A 13 -9.95 15.16 21.09
C LYS A 13 -9.88 14.25 19.87
N ASP A 14 -11.02 13.99 19.21
CA ASP A 14 -11.08 13.13 18.02
C ASP A 14 -10.51 13.83 16.79
N PHE A 15 -10.66 15.16 16.72
CA PHE A 15 -10.02 16.00 15.70
C PHE A 15 -8.50 16.01 15.82
N LEU A 16 -7.96 16.12 17.05
CA LEU A 16 -6.52 16.10 17.27
C LEU A 16 -5.90 14.74 16.93
N VAL A 17 -6.60 13.64 17.22
CA VAL A 17 -6.21 12.29 16.79
C VAL A 17 -6.21 12.16 15.26
N LEU A 18 -7.22 12.71 14.56
CA LEU A 18 -7.26 12.72 13.10
C LEU A 18 -6.07 13.48 12.49
N ILE A 19 -5.76 14.67 13.01
CA ILE A 19 -4.62 15.47 12.53
C ILE A 19 -3.33 14.70 12.74
N LEU A 20 -3.11 14.21 13.96
CA LEU A 20 -1.91 13.45 14.29
C LEU A 20 -1.77 12.23 13.38
N TYR A 21 -2.86 11.49 13.20
CA TYR A 21 -2.89 10.35 12.30
C TYR A 21 -2.58 10.73 10.86
N THR A 22 -3.16 11.81 10.35
CA THR A 22 -2.95 12.29 8.98
C THR A 22 -1.48 12.68 8.75
N ILE A 23 -0.87 13.38 9.72
CA ILE A 23 0.56 13.77 9.65
C ILE A 23 1.44 12.53 9.65
N ILE A 24 1.21 11.59 10.57
CA ILE A 24 1.97 10.33 10.65
C ILE A 24 1.78 9.54 9.34
N TYR A 25 0.55 9.44 8.85
CA TYR A 25 0.25 8.70 7.64
C TYR A 25 0.95 9.30 6.42
N LEU A 26 0.91 10.62 6.26
CA LEU A 26 1.65 11.33 5.22
C LEU A 26 3.17 11.10 5.34
N PHE A 27 3.71 11.05 6.55
CA PHE A 27 5.13 10.75 6.78
C PHE A 27 5.49 9.32 6.34
N PHE A 28 4.68 8.32 6.70
CA PHE A 28 4.84 6.94 6.22
C PHE A 28 4.78 6.86 4.69
N GLN A 29 3.87 7.62 4.09
CA GLN A 29 3.63 7.56 2.65
C GLN A 29 4.69 8.30 1.83
N LYS A 30 5.25 9.39 2.36
CA LYS A 30 6.35 10.13 1.69
C LYS A 30 7.72 9.52 1.92
N THR A 31 7.93 8.83 3.04
CA THR A 31 9.27 8.35 3.41
C THR A 31 9.37 6.84 3.30
N ILE A 32 8.47 6.12 3.97
CA ILE A 32 8.60 4.66 4.15
C ILE A 32 8.15 3.89 2.90
N TYR A 33 7.03 4.26 2.27
CA TYR A 33 6.56 3.56 1.07
C TYR A 33 7.49 3.70 -0.15
N PRO A 34 8.11 4.87 -0.42
CA PRO A 34 9.13 4.98 -1.45
C PRO A 34 10.36 4.12 -1.16
N VAL A 35 10.84 4.10 0.09
CA VAL A 35 11.95 3.24 0.51
C VAL A 35 11.57 1.77 0.38
N LEU A 36 10.35 1.39 0.72
CA LEU A 36 9.83 0.03 0.56
C LEU A 36 9.75 -0.38 -0.92
N ALA A 37 9.32 0.53 -1.80
CA ALA A 37 9.31 0.32 -3.25
C ALA A 37 10.73 0.11 -3.79
N LEU A 38 11.69 0.92 -3.34
CA LEU A 38 13.09 0.81 -3.71
C LEU A 38 13.70 -0.51 -3.20
N LEU A 39 13.45 -0.88 -1.95
CA LEU A 39 13.90 -2.16 -1.38
C LEU A 39 13.28 -3.35 -2.13
N PHE A 40 11.99 -3.29 -2.44
CA PHE A 40 11.32 -4.31 -3.25
C PHE A 40 12.01 -4.44 -4.62
N TRP A 41 12.27 -3.33 -5.29
CA TRP A 41 12.98 -3.31 -6.58
C TRP A 41 14.40 -3.88 -6.47
N LEU A 42 15.16 -3.50 -5.44
CA LEU A 42 16.54 -3.93 -5.24
C LEU A 42 16.68 -5.40 -4.85
N ILE A 43 15.69 -5.97 -4.16
CA ILE A 43 15.70 -7.37 -3.72
C ILE A 43 15.07 -8.30 -4.76
N PHE A 44 14.04 -7.87 -5.47
CA PHE A 44 13.27 -8.74 -6.37
C PHE A 44 13.46 -8.44 -7.84
N ALA A 45 13.69 -7.19 -8.27
CA ALA A 45 13.88 -6.88 -9.68
C ALA A 45 15.35 -7.03 -10.12
N MET A 46 16.30 -6.54 -9.30
CA MET A 46 17.74 -6.53 -9.62
C MET A 46 18.40 -7.92 -9.59
N PRO A 47 18.23 -8.77 -8.55
CA PRO A 47 18.88 -10.08 -8.49
C PRO A 47 18.30 -11.04 -9.53
N LEU A 48 17.06 -10.81 -9.96
CA LEU A 48 16.40 -11.56 -11.02
C LEU A 48 17.16 -11.48 -12.33
N ALA A 49 17.66 -10.29 -12.71
CA ALA A 49 18.44 -10.13 -13.94
C ALA A 49 19.73 -10.96 -13.91
N GLY A 50 20.48 -10.95 -12.80
CA GLY A 50 21.70 -11.73 -12.64
C GLY A 50 21.46 -13.24 -12.52
N VAL A 51 20.41 -13.65 -11.79
CA VAL A 51 20.02 -15.05 -11.65
C VAL A 51 19.50 -15.62 -12.97
N ILE A 52 18.75 -14.84 -13.77
CA ILE A 52 18.30 -15.25 -15.11
C ILE A 52 19.50 -15.51 -16.02
N ILE A 53 20.50 -14.63 -16.04
CA ILE A 53 21.69 -14.78 -16.90
C ILE A 53 22.49 -16.04 -16.51
N ASN A 54 22.80 -16.22 -15.22
CA ASN A 54 23.57 -17.38 -14.76
C ASN A 54 22.82 -18.71 -14.95
N ALA A 55 21.49 -18.74 -14.75
CA ALA A 55 20.72 -19.97 -14.92
C ALA A 55 20.39 -20.26 -16.40
N LEU A 56 20.29 -19.23 -17.26
CA LEU A 56 20.18 -19.40 -18.72
C LEU A 56 21.43 -20.09 -19.27
N GLU A 57 22.61 -19.69 -18.78
CA GLU A 57 23.90 -20.27 -19.16
C GLU A 57 24.13 -21.66 -18.56
N PHE A 58 23.71 -21.91 -17.32
CA PHE A 58 23.93 -23.19 -16.62
C PHE A 58 22.89 -24.28 -16.93
N LEU A 59 21.62 -23.91 -17.16
CA LEU A 59 20.48 -24.82 -17.24
C LEU A 59 19.92 -24.98 -18.67
N HIS A 60 20.47 -24.25 -19.65
CA HIS A 60 20.03 -24.24 -21.07
C HIS A 60 18.50 -24.06 -21.24
N LEU A 61 17.84 -23.40 -20.28
CA LEU A 61 16.40 -23.17 -20.34
C LEU A 61 16.07 -22.08 -21.36
N PRO A 62 14.94 -22.17 -22.08
CA PRO A 62 14.54 -21.09 -22.97
C PRO A 62 14.31 -19.81 -22.17
N GLN A 63 14.84 -18.68 -22.67
CA GLN A 63 14.79 -17.37 -22.00
C GLN A 63 13.36 -16.98 -21.57
N MET A 64 12.36 -17.33 -22.38
CA MET A 64 10.93 -17.13 -22.09
C MET A 64 10.46 -17.84 -20.80
N ALA A 65 10.97 -19.03 -20.48
CA ALA A 65 10.60 -19.76 -19.27
C ALA A 65 11.19 -19.09 -18.02
N MET A 66 12.46 -18.67 -18.10
CA MET A 66 13.15 -18.01 -16.99
C MET A 66 12.54 -16.65 -16.64
N THR A 67 12.23 -15.84 -17.65
CA THR A 67 11.54 -14.55 -17.44
C THR A 67 10.14 -14.74 -16.85
N THR A 68 9.43 -15.81 -17.23
CA THR A 68 8.11 -16.13 -16.66
C THR A 68 8.22 -16.50 -15.17
N ILE A 69 9.15 -17.39 -14.81
CA ILE A 69 9.37 -17.79 -13.40
C ILE A 69 9.74 -16.58 -12.55
N ALA A 70 10.64 -15.75 -13.06
CA ALA A 70 11.06 -14.50 -12.46
C ALA A 70 9.86 -13.57 -12.17
N VAL A 71 9.04 -13.27 -13.18
CA VAL A 71 7.85 -12.42 -13.04
C VAL A 71 6.88 -13.00 -12.01
N VAL A 72 6.67 -14.33 -11.99
CA VAL A 72 5.79 -14.99 -11.01
C VAL A 72 6.32 -14.81 -9.58
N ILE A 73 7.62 -15.05 -9.34
CA ILE A 73 8.22 -14.88 -8.00
C ILE A 73 8.12 -13.43 -7.55
N SER A 74 8.46 -12.48 -8.42
CA SER A 74 8.34 -11.04 -8.14
C SER A 74 6.89 -10.64 -7.86
N GLY A 75 5.93 -11.17 -8.62
CA GLY A 75 4.49 -10.95 -8.40
C GLY A 75 4.01 -11.48 -7.05
N ILE A 76 4.42 -12.68 -6.65
CA ILE A 76 4.09 -13.24 -5.32
C ILE A 76 4.68 -12.36 -4.21
N ALA A 77 5.93 -11.92 -4.36
CA ALA A 77 6.57 -11.03 -3.41
C ALA A 77 5.82 -9.68 -3.30
N LEU A 78 5.40 -9.10 -4.43
CA LEU A 78 4.60 -7.88 -4.46
C LEU A 78 3.27 -8.05 -3.70
N ILE A 79 2.57 -9.17 -3.94
CA ILE A 79 1.33 -9.50 -3.23
C ILE A 79 1.56 -9.61 -1.71
N MET A 80 2.66 -10.23 -1.29
CA MET A 80 3.00 -10.34 0.14
C MET A 80 3.22 -8.97 0.79
N VAL A 81 3.89 -8.04 0.08
CA VAL A 81 4.08 -6.67 0.56
C VAL A 81 2.74 -5.92 0.64
N LEU A 82 1.89 -6.04 -0.38
CA LEU A 82 0.55 -5.43 -0.38
C LEU A 82 -0.34 -5.99 0.74
N MET A 83 -0.25 -7.29 1.03
CA MET A 83 -0.94 -7.93 2.15
C MET A 83 -0.45 -7.38 3.50
N LEU A 84 0.85 -7.10 3.65
CA LEU A 84 1.38 -6.45 4.85
C LEU A 84 0.81 -5.03 5.03
N VAL A 85 0.76 -4.25 3.95
CA VAL A 85 0.18 -2.90 3.95
C VAL A 85 -1.32 -2.93 4.29
N PHE A 86 -2.06 -3.88 3.71
CA PHE A 86 -3.47 -4.13 4.05
C PHE A 86 -3.64 -4.46 5.54
N TYR A 87 -2.79 -5.34 6.08
CA TYR A 87 -2.82 -5.71 7.49
C TYR A 87 -2.51 -4.52 8.41
N LEU A 88 -1.58 -3.65 8.03
CA LEU A 88 -1.33 -2.40 8.75
C LEU A 88 -2.58 -1.50 8.74
N GLY A 89 -3.28 -1.39 7.62
CA GLY A 89 -4.58 -0.70 7.54
C GLY A 89 -5.61 -1.29 8.49
N TYR A 90 -5.72 -2.62 8.52
CA TYR A 90 -6.58 -3.34 9.46
C TYR A 90 -6.23 -3.07 10.92
N LEU A 91 -4.94 -3.05 11.29
CA LEU A 91 -4.50 -2.71 12.64
C LEU A 91 -4.86 -1.26 13.01
N CYS A 92 -4.59 -0.31 12.11
CA CYS A 92 -4.92 1.10 12.29
C CYS A 92 -6.44 1.33 12.44
N SER A 93 -7.25 0.54 11.75
CA SER A 93 -8.71 0.63 11.83
C SER A 93 -9.24 0.56 13.27
N LYS A 94 -8.59 -0.21 14.16
CA LYS A 94 -9.00 -0.34 15.57
C LYS A 94 -8.90 0.98 16.32
N PHE A 95 -7.90 1.78 15.99
CA PHE A 95 -7.68 3.11 16.57
C PHE A 95 -8.61 4.15 15.93
N LEU A 96 -8.81 4.05 14.61
CA LEU A 96 -9.62 4.98 13.82
C LEU A 96 -11.13 4.72 13.93
N LYS A 97 -11.56 3.58 14.49
CA LYS A 97 -12.98 3.19 14.63
C LYS A 97 -13.81 4.17 15.46
N LYS A 98 -13.16 4.98 16.31
CA LYS A 98 -13.81 5.99 17.15
C LYS A 98 -14.13 7.29 16.39
N MET A 99 -13.63 7.43 15.16
CA MET A 99 -13.75 8.63 14.35
C MET A 99 -14.92 8.55 13.38
N ASP A 100 -15.40 9.72 12.93
CA ASP A 100 -16.40 9.78 11.89
C ASP A 100 -15.86 9.20 10.57
N LYS A 101 -16.59 8.21 10.03
CA LYS A 101 -16.17 7.51 8.81
C LYS A 101 -16.19 8.42 7.58
N THR A 102 -17.06 9.42 7.55
CA THR A 102 -17.18 10.35 6.43
C THR A 102 -15.96 11.25 6.39
N VAL A 103 -15.58 11.84 7.53
CA VAL A 103 -14.38 12.70 7.61
C VAL A 103 -13.11 11.90 7.32
N LEU A 104 -12.96 10.71 7.91
CA LEU A 104 -11.81 9.85 7.62
C LEU A 104 -11.76 9.46 6.14
N GLY A 105 -12.91 9.17 5.52
CA GLY A 105 -13.04 8.87 4.10
C GLY A 105 -12.60 10.05 3.24
N CYS A 106 -13.06 11.27 3.55
CA CYS A 106 -12.65 12.48 2.85
C CYS A 106 -11.13 12.70 2.90
N VAL A 107 -10.50 12.47 4.07
CA VAL A 107 -9.03 12.58 4.19
C VAL A 107 -8.32 11.54 3.33
N MET A 108 -8.74 10.26 3.38
CA MET A 108 -8.15 9.21 2.55
C MET A 108 -8.30 9.51 1.05
N THR A 109 -9.49 9.94 0.63
CA THR A 109 -9.74 10.31 -0.78
C THR A 109 -8.90 11.51 -1.22
N ALA A 110 -8.76 12.55 -0.38
CA ALA A 110 -7.92 13.71 -0.72
C ALA A 110 -6.45 13.30 -0.92
N ILE A 111 -5.96 12.39 -0.07
CA ILE A 111 -4.61 11.84 -0.18
C ILE A 111 -4.48 11.01 -1.47
N LEU A 112 -5.44 10.15 -1.78
CA LEU A 112 -5.46 9.37 -3.02
C LEU A 112 -5.39 10.28 -4.27
N ILE A 113 -6.18 11.36 -4.30
CA ILE A 113 -6.17 12.34 -5.40
C ILE A 113 -4.79 12.97 -5.54
N TYR A 114 -4.13 13.34 -4.44
CA TYR A 114 -2.77 13.88 -4.48
C TYR A 114 -1.77 12.90 -5.14
N PHE A 115 -1.86 11.61 -4.84
CA PHE A 115 -0.98 10.61 -5.46
C PHE A 115 -1.29 10.39 -6.94
N LEU A 116 -2.56 10.32 -7.30
CA LEU A 116 -2.98 10.21 -8.70
C LEU A 116 -2.48 11.41 -9.51
N TYR A 117 -2.64 12.63 -8.99
CA TYR A 117 -2.10 13.84 -9.60
C TYR A 117 -0.60 13.72 -9.83
N LYS A 118 0.17 13.32 -8.80
CA LYS A 118 1.62 13.11 -8.90
C LYS A 118 1.99 12.11 -10.00
N ILE A 119 1.26 11.00 -10.18
CA ILE A 119 1.54 10.04 -11.26
C ILE A 119 1.45 10.69 -12.65
N PHE A 120 0.44 11.54 -12.88
CA PHE A 120 0.22 12.18 -14.18
C PHE A 120 1.14 13.38 -14.44
N THR A 121 1.56 14.09 -13.38
CA THR A 121 2.43 15.26 -13.52
C THR A 121 3.91 14.92 -13.44
N GLU A 122 4.28 13.74 -12.92
CA GLU A 122 5.68 13.32 -12.90
C GLU A 122 6.16 13.04 -14.33
N THR A 123 7.08 13.89 -14.78
CA THR A 123 7.74 13.82 -16.08
C THR A 123 9.20 13.38 -15.97
N ASP A 124 9.74 13.32 -14.74
CA ASP A 124 11.11 12.90 -14.50
C ASP A 124 11.22 11.36 -14.47
N GLU A 125 11.67 10.80 -15.59
CA GLU A 125 12.28 9.48 -15.62
C GLU A 125 13.68 9.60 -15.02
N SER A 126 13.91 8.98 -13.86
CA SER A 126 15.26 8.92 -13.29
C SER A 126 16.19 8.22 -14.28
N THR A 127 17.25 8.90 -14.71
CA THR A 127 18.30 8.36 -15.60
C THR A 127 19.21 7.31 -14.92
N ALA A 128 18.96 6.99 -13.65
CA ALA A 128 19.67 5.94 -12.93
C ALA A 128 19.18 4.56 -13.39
N MET A 129 20.02 3.86 -14.17
CA MET A 129 19.77 2.54 -14.81
C MET A 129 19.23 1.42 -13.88
N PHE A 130 19.28 1.61 -12.56
CA PHE A 130 18.99 0.57 -11.56
C PHE A 130 18.03 1.02 -10.44
N ALA A 131 17.41 2.19 -10.53
CA ALA A 131 16.42 2.68 -9.58
C ALA A 131 15.02 2.69 -10.21
N PRO A 132 13.95 2.38 -9.44
CA PRO A 132 12.60 2.57 -9.95
C PRO A 132 12.37 4.05 -10.24
N THR A 133 11.69 4.34 -11.34
CA THR A 133 11.35 5.70 -11.73
C THR A 133 10.47 6.36 -10.67
N ALA A 134 10.52 7.69 -10.59
CA ALA A 134 9.65 8.43 -9.66
C ALA A 134 8.16 8.08 -9.90
N ARG A 135 7.78 7.87 -11.17
CA ARG A 135 6.44 7.41 -11.55
C ARG A 135 6.10 6.02 -10.98
N GLU A 136 6.98 5.03 -11.11
CA GLU A 136 6.75 3.69 -10.56
C GLU A 136 6.62 3.69 -9.04
N ILE A 137 7.44 4.50 -8.35
CA ILE A 137 7.33 4.70 -6.91
C ILE A 137 5.95 5.28 -6.55
N HIS A 138 5.47 6.27 -7.30
CA HIS A 138 4.16 6.87 -7.08
C HIS A 138 3.01 5.89 -7.38
N ILE A 139 3.14 5.03 -8.39
CA ILE A 139 2.20 3.94 -8.65
C ILE A 139 2.16 2.97 -7.47
N PHE A 140 3.33 2.51 -7.00
CA PHE A 140 3.41 1.62 -5.84
C PHE A 140 2.79 2.23 -4.58
N CYS A 141 3.06 3.52 -4.32
CA CYS A 141 2.47 4.25 -3.21
C CYS A 141 0.95 4.39 -3.33
N THR A 142 0.43 4.57 -4.54
CA THR A 142 -1.01 4.67 -4.81
C THR A 142 -1.71 3.34 -4.57
N VAL A 143 -1.16 2.25 -5.13
CA VAL A 143 -1.72 0.90 -4.90
C VAL A 143 -1.66 0.55 -3.41
N SER A 144 -0.54 0.81 -2.75
CA SER A 144 -0.38 0.62 -1.30
C SER A 144 -1.40 1.42 -0.51
N HIS A 145 -1.67 2.69 -0.88
CA HIS A 145 -2.69 3.52 -0.25
C HIS A 145 -4.09 2.91 -0.38
N ILE A 146 -4.43 2.38 -1.56
CA ILE A 146 -5.72 1.71 -1.78
C ILE A 146 -5.84 0.48 -0.88
N PHE A 147 -4.84 -0.40 -0.86
CA PHE A 147 -4.84 -1.59 0.00
C PHE A 147 -4.94 -1.22 1.48
N TYR A 148 -4.18 -0.22 1.91
CA TYR A 148 -4.24 0.30 3.27
C TYR A 148 -5.66 0.82 3.61
N THR A 149 -6.24 1.64 2.74
CA THR A 149 -7.58 2.22 2.90
C THR A 149 -8.65 1.14 2.97
N VAL A 150 -8.59 0.12 2.10
CA VAL A 150 -9.48 -1.04 2.17
C VAL A 150 -9.32 -1.75 3.52
N GLY A 151 -8.08 -1.97 3.98
CA GLY A 151 -7.81 -2.55 5.30
C GLY A 151 -8.41 -1.74 6.45
N VAL A 152 -8.38 -0.41 6.36
CA VAL A 152 -8.97 0.50 7.35
C VAL A 152 -10.51 0.38 7.36
N PHE A 153 -11.17 0.46 6.21
CA PHE A 153 -12.63 0.52 6.13
C PHE A 153 -13.33 -0.84 6.24
N PHE A 154 -12.73 -1.90 5.72
CA PHE A 154 -13.30 -3.26 5.70
C PHE A 154 -12.88 -4.13 6.89
N SER A 155 -12.29 -3.52 7.93
CA SER A 155 -11.75 -4.24 9.07
C SER A 155 -12.77 -5.12 9.82
N ASN A 156 -14.04 -4.71 9.87
CA ASN A 156 -15.10 -5.51 10.49
C ASN A 156 -15.33 -6.82 9.72
N GLU A 157 -15.26 -6.79 8.39
CA GLU A 157 -15.43 -7.99 7.54
C GLU A 157 -14.21 -8.90 7.65
N VAL A 158 -12.99 -8.34 7.62
CA VAL A 158 -11.75 -9.07 7.87
C VAL A 158 -11.79 -9.76 9.23
N LYS A 159 -12.26 -9.05 10.27
CA LYS A 159 -12.40 -9.60 11.62
C LYS A 159 -13.38 -10.78 11.64
N LYS A 160 -14.55 -10.67 11.00
CA LYS A 160 -15.52 -11.78 10.91
C LYS A 160 -14.93 -13.02 10.24
N VAL A 161 -14.12 -12.84 9.20
CA VAL A 161 -13.44 -13.95 8.51
C VAL A 161 -12.38 -14.58 9.42
N LEU A 162 -11.55 -13.75 10.06
CA LEU A 162 -10.50 -14.21 10.97
C LEU A 162 -11.07 -14.97 12.18
N ASP A 163 -12.15 -14.46 12.77
CA ASP A 163 -12.85 -15.09 13.89
C ASP A 163 -13.44 -16.45 13.47
N ARG A 164 -14.01 -16.55 12.26
CA ARG A 164 -14.50 -17.84 11.71
C ARG A 164 -13.38 -18.85 11.49
N ILE A 165 -12.22 -18.43 10.97
CA ILE A 165 -11.06 -19.31 10.77
C ILE A 165 -10.54 -19.80 12.13
N LYS A 166 -10.49 -18.92 13.13
CA LYS A 166 -10.02 -19.26 14.48
C LYS A 166 -10.97 -20.24 15.19
N PHE A 167 -12.29 -20.07 14.99
CA PHE A 167 -13.30 -20.96 15.56
C PHE A 167 -13.26 -22.36 14.94
N LYS A 168 -12.94 -22.48 13.64
CA LYS A 168 -12.77 -23.78 12.96
C LYS A 168 -11.52 -24.58 13.36
N ARG A 169 -10.55 -23.96 14.05
CA ARG A 169 -9.36 -24.65 14.57
C ARG A 169 -9.52 -25.18 16.00
N LYS A 170 -10.64 -24.86 16.66
CA LYS A 170 -11.02 -25.43 17.96
C LYS A 170 -11.92 -26.62 17.75
#